data_AF-A0A6I1ZK42-F1
#
_entry.id   AF-A0A6I1ZK42-F1
#
_cell.length_a   1.000
_cell.length_b   1.000
_cell.length_c   1.000
_cell.angle_alpha   90.00
_cell.angle_beta   90.00
_cell.angle_gamma   90.00
#
_symmetry.space_group_name_H-M   'P 1'
#
loop_
_entity.id
_entity.type
_entity.pdbx_description
1 polymer ?
#
loop_
_entity_poly.entity_id
_entity_poly.type
_entity_poly.pdbx_seq_one_letter_code
_entity_poly.pdbx_strand_id
1 'polypeptide(L)'
;MKSKLSWQLFLLLGLILILMSSLVACSEAIQGPVIGFDPSSLSFVAEEGGQNPPSQTLEIRNAGIGAMLWAVALSSDAAWLSLSPPIGTSSSEIDKVTVTVDISGMSTGDYSATITITAEKVPNTPQTVPVDLSIG
;
A
#
# COMPACT_ATOMS: atom_id res chain seq x y z
N MET A 1 35.66 44.58 39.67
CA MET A 1 35.03 44.51 38.32
C MET A 1 35.30 43.16 37.65
N LYS A 2 34.61 42.07 38.04
CA LYS A 2 34.72 40.77 37.32
C LYS A 2 33.40 39.97 37.26
N SER A 3 32.32 40.44 37.88
CA SER A 3 31.04 39.71 37.92
C SER A 3 30.16 39.93 36.70
N LYS A 4 30.30 41.06 35.99
CA LYS A 4 29.43 41.39 34.85
C LYS A 4 29.70 40.53 33.60
N LEU A 5 30.94 40.05 33.40
CA LEU A 5 31.27 39.25 32.22
C LEU A 5 30.82 37.78 32.34
N SER A 6 30.75 37.23 33.56
CA SER A 6 30.33 35.84 33.81
C SER A 6 28.86 35.62 33.49
N TRP A 7 27.97 36.48 33.99
CA TRP A 7 26.52 36.36 33.76
C TRP A 7 26.16 36.57 32.28
N GLN A 8 26.83 37.51 31.60
CA GLN A 8 26.60 37.74 30.16
C GLN A 8 26.96 36.50 29.32
N LEU A 9 27.95 35.71 29.74
CA LEU A 9 28.30 34.45 29.08
C LEU A 9 27.25 33.35 29.30
N PHE A 10 26.68 33.24 30.50
CA PHE A 10 25.59 32.29 30.78
C PHE A 10 24.29 32.66 30.05
N LEU A 11 24.00 33.96 29.90
CA LEU A 11 22.88 34.44 29.09
C LEU A 11 23.12 34.19 27.59
N LEU A 12 24.33 34.41 27.07
CA LEU A 12 24.66 34.10 25.67
C LEU A 12 24.67 32.60 25.39
N LEU A 13 25.22 31.76 26.28
CA LEU A 13 25.22 30.30 26.14
C LEU A 13 23.80 29.73 26.22
N GLY A 14 22.95 30.25 27.11
CA GLY A 14 21.54 29.90 27.18
C GLY A 14 20.75 30.31 25.92
N LEU A 15 21.02 31.50 25.38
CA LEU A 15 20.39 31.99 24.16
C LEU A 15 20.83 31.17 22.92
N ILE A 16 22.11 30.78 22.84
CA ILE A 16 22.66 29.92 21.78
C ILE A 16 22.10 28.49 21.86
N LEU A 17 21.92 27.93 23.07
CA LEU A 17 21.32 26.60 23.25
C LEU A 17 19.82 26.58 22.88
N ILE A 18 19.10 27.67 23.16
CA ILE A 18 17.70 27.84 22.76
C ILE A 18 17.57 28.08 21.23
N LEU A 19 18.58 28.67 20.59
CA LEU A 19 18.65 28.84 19.12
C LEU A 19 19.07 27.57 18.36
N MET A 20 19.79 26.62 18.99
CA MET A 20 20.13 25.33 18.35
C MET A 20 19.08 24.23 18.59
N SER A 21 18.08 24.48 19.44
CA SER A 21 16.99 23.54 19.74
C SER A 21 15.81 23.65 18.75
N SER A 22 15.89 24.53 17.76
CA SER A 22 14.84 24.81 16.80
C SER A 22 15.33 24.67 15.36
N LEU A 23 15.56 23.44 14.90
CA LEU A 23 15.11 22.92 13.59
C LEU A 23 15.59 21.46 13.39
N VAL A 24 15.13 20.52 14.23
CA VAL A 24 14.72 19.25 13.62
C VAL A 24 13.27 19.42 13.26
N ALA A 25 13.02 20.23 12.22
CA ALA A 25 11.90 19.89 11.36
C ALA A 25 12.34 18.57 10.74
N CYS A 26 11.86 17.44 11.29
CA CYS A 26 11.83 16.21 10.53
C CYS A 26 11.16 16.62 9.23
N SER A 27 11.90 16.60 8.12
CA SER A 27 11.36 16.99 6.82
C SER A 27 10.26 15.99 6.51
N GLU A 28 9.02 16.29 6.92
CA GLU A 28 7.83 15.73 6.31
C GLU A 28 7.91 16.21 4.85
N ALA A 29 8.55 15.39 4.02
CA ALA A 29 8.37 15.54 2.59
C ALA A 29 6.85 15.52 2.38
N ILE A 30 6.31 16.59 1.78
CA ILE A 30 4.93 16.61 1.30
C ILE A 30 4.84 15.48 0.28
N GLN A 31 4.52 14.28 0.75
CA GLN A 31 4.59 13.08 -0.04
C GLN A 31 3.26 12.98 -0.76
N GLY A 32 3.28 13.14 -2.09
CA GLY A 32 2.10 12.95 -2.93
C GLY A 32 1.47 11.55 -2.74
N PRO A 33 0.49 11.17 -3.57
CA PRO A 33 -0.19 9.91 -3.37
C PRO A 33 0.78 8.72 -3.37
N VAL A 34 0.55 7.76 -2.47
CA VAL A 34 1.34 6.53 -2.31
C VAL A 34 0.39 5.35 -2.25
N ILE A 35 0.65 4.33 -3.05
CA ILE A 35 -0.14 3.09 -3.01
C ILE A 35 0.17 2.37 -1.70
N GLY A 36 -0.84 2.24 -0.83
CA GLY A 36 -0.88 1.26 0.25
C GLY A 36 -1.89 0.17 -0.08
N PHE A 37 -1.57 -1.08 0.26
CA PHE A 37 -2.47 -2.22 0.03
C PHE A 37 -2.27 -3.30 1.08
N ASP A 38 -3.30 -4.12 1.28
CA ASP A 38 -3.29 -5.30 2.14
C ASP A 38 -4.38 -6.28 1.70
N PRO A 39 -4.19 -7.61 1.74
CA PRO A 39 -2.96 -8.32 2.12
C PRO A 39 -1.87 -8.25 1.05
N SER A 40 -0.64 -8.61 1.42
CA SER A 40 0.49 -8.70 0.48
C SER A 40 0.47 -9.94 -0.43
N SER A 41 -0.44 -10.88 -0.18
CA SER A 41 -0.68 -12.09 -0.98
C SER A 41 -2.09 -12.63 -0.73
N LEU A 42 -2.66 -13.35 -1.69
CA LEU A 42 -3.94 -14.06 -1.54
C LEU A 42 -3.75 -15.55 -1.82
N SER A 43 -4.48 -16.41 -1.10
CA SER A 43 -4.40 -17.86 -1.27
C SER A 43 -5.77 -18.51 -1.21
N PHE A 44 -6.11 -19.32 -2.19
CA PHE A 44 -7.38 -20.02 -2.33
C PHE A 44 -7.15 -21.54 -2.37
N VAL A 45 -8.10 -22.30 -1.85
CA VAL A 45 -8.08 -23.77 -1.89
C VAL A 45 -9.45 -24.27 -2.34
N ALA A 46 -9.47 -25.21 -3.29
CA ALA A 46 -10.68 -25.85 -3.77
C ALA A 46 -10.43 -27.34 -4.04
N GLU A 47 -11.52 -28.10 -4.22
CA GLU A 47 -11.48 -29.49 -4.69
C GLU A 47 -11.86 -29.52 -6.18
N GLU A 48 -11.22 -30.40 -6.97
CA GLU A 48 -11.56 -30.57 -8.38
C GLU A 48 -13.04 -30.93 -8.56
N GLY A 49 -13.76 -30.17 -9.40
CA GLY A 49 -15.20 -30.34 -9.60
C GLY A 49 -16.08 -29.87 -8.42
N GLY A 50 -15.47 -29.26 -7.40
CA GLY A 50 -16.15 -28.69 -6.24
C GLY A 50 -16.77 -27.32 -6.49
N GLN A 51 -17.07 -26.61 -5.39
CA GLN A 51 -17.54 -25.22 -5.45
C GLN A 51 -16.35 -24.27 -5.55
N ASN A 52 -16.59 -23.10 -6.16
CA ASN A 52 -15.63 -21.99 -6.13
C ASN A 52 -15.28 -21.62 -4.67
N PRO A 53 -14.00 -21.34 -4.36
CA PRO A 53 -13.62 -20.95 -3.01
C PRO A 53 -14.22 -19.59 -2.64
N PRO A 54 -14.38 -19.28 -1.33
CA PRO A 54 -14.87 -17.98 -0.90
C PRO A 54 -14.03 -16.83 -1.46
N SER A 55 -14.68 -15.76 -1.91
CA SER A 55 -13.98 -14.57 -2.39
C SER A 55 -13.17 -13.92 -1.26
N GLN A 56 -12.08 -13.27 -1.63
CA GLN A 56 -11.24 -12.49 -0.72
C GLN A 56 -11.28 -11.01 -1.09
N THR A 57 -10.83 -10.16 -0.18
CA THR A 57 -10.80 -8.71 -0.38
C THR A 57 -9.36 -8.23 -0.39
N LEU A 58 -8.99 -7.51 -1.45
CA LEU A 58 -7.80 -6.69 -1.51
C LEU A 58 -8.18 -5.25 -1.16
N GLU A 59 -7.60 -4.73 -0.10
CA GLU A 59 -7.76 -3.35 0.32
C GLU A 59 -6.69 -2.47 -0.35
N ILE A 60 -7.11 -1.34 -0.91
CA ILE A 60 -6.26 -0.33 -1.52
C ILE A 60 -6.55 1.00 -0.82
N ARG A 61 -5.50 1.75 -0.49
CA ARG A 61 -5.60 3.08 0.14
C ARG A 61 -4.50 4.00 -0.34
N ASN A 62 -4.77 5.29 -0.34
CA ASN A 62 -3.71 6.29 -0.42
C ASN A 62 -3.03 6.42 0.95
N ALA A 63 -1.77 5.97 1.05
CA ALA A 63 -0.94 6.10 2.24
C ALA A 63 -0.21 7.46 2.34
N GLY A 64 -0.31 8.29 1.30
CA GLY A 64 0.22 9.65 1.25
C GLY A 64 -0.89 10.69 1.40
N ILE A 65 -0.73 11.83 0.74
CA ILE A 65 -1.76 12.88 0.67
C ILE A 65 -2.24 13.12 -0.77
N GLY A 66 -3.39 13.77 -0.92
CA GLY A 66 -4.01 14.05 -2.22
C GLY A 66 -4.93 12.93 -2.70
N ALA A 67 -5.30 12.96 -3.97
CA ALA A 67 -6.13 11.94 -4.59
C ALA A 67 -5.26 10.97 -5.41
N MET A 68 -5.54 9.67 -5.27
CA MET A 68 -4.90 8.60 -6.01
C MET A 68 -5.92 7.92 -6.93
N LEU A 69 -5.78 8.09 -8.24
CA LEU A 69 -6.49 7.26 -9.23
C LEU A 69 -5.72 5.95 -9.40
N TRP A 70 -6.37 4.84 -9.09
CA TRP A 70 -5.75 3.52 -9.16
C TRP A 70 -6.53 2.58 -10.09
N ALA A 71 -5.82 1.59 -10.62
CA ALA A 71 -6.34 0.49 -11.43
C ALA A 71 -5.66 -0.82 -11.06
N VAL A 72 -6.42 -1.92 -11.12
CA VAL A 72 -5.91 -3.28 -10.93
C VAL A 72 -6.05 -4.09 -12.22
N ALA A 73 -5.03 -4.88 -12.52
CA ALA A 73 -5.01 -5.76 -13.68
C ALA A 73 -4.46 -7.14 -13.31
N LEU A 74 -4.91 -8.17 -14.02
CA LEU A 74 -4.45 -9.55 -13.87
C LEU A 74 -3.37 -9.88 -14.90
N SER A 75 -2.49 -10.83 -14.56
CA SER A 75 -1.62 -11.50 -15.53
C SER A 75 -2.44 -12.18 -16.64
N SER A 76 -1.91 -12.25 -17.87
CA SER A 76 -2.63 -12.74 -19.06
C SER A 76 -3.26 -14.12 -18.92
N ASP A 77 -2.69 -14.96 -18.05
CA ASP A 77 -3.03 -16.38 -17.95
C ASP A 77 -3.98 -16.68 -16.77
N ALA A 78 -4.49 -15.64 -16.09
CA ALA A 78 -5.33 -15.74 -14.90
C ALA A 78 -6.84 -15.62 -15.19
N ALA A 79 -7.34 -16.30 -16.24
CA ALA A 79 -8.75 -16.27 -16.62
C ALA A 79 -9.71 -16.82 -15.54
N TRP A 80 -9.17 -17.60 -14.60
CA TRP A 80 -9.86 -18.16 -13.44
C TRP A 80 -10.06 -17.15 -12.30
N LEU A 81 -9.56 -15.92 -12.42
CA LEU A 81 -9.62 -14.87 -11.40
C LEU A 81 -10.35 -13.64 -11.93
N SER A 82 -11.12 -12.97 -11.07
CA SER A 82 -11.81 -11.71 -11.39
C SER A 82 -11.68 -10.70 -10.25
N LEU A 83 -11.61 -9.42 -10.62
CA LEU A 83 -11.42 -8.28 -9.70
C LEU A 83 -12.56 -7.27 -9.87
N SER A 84 -13.18 -6.84 -8.77
CA SER A 84 -14.25 -5.85 -8.81
C SER A 84 -14.25 -4.91 -7.59
N PRO A 85 -14.21 -3.57 -7.79
CA PRO A 85 -14.06 -2.88 -9.06
C PRO A 85 -12.60 -2.94 -9.59
N PRO A 86 -12.38 -2.84 -10.92
CA PRO A 86 -11.03 -2.86 -11.50
C PRO A 86 -10.31 -1.50 -11.45
N ILE A 87 -11.03 -0.42 -11.16
CA ILE A 87 -10.51 0.94 -11.05
C ILE A 87 -11.19 1.69 -9.91
N GLY A 88 -10.53 2.70 -9.37
CA GLY A 88 -11.11 3.56 -8.35
C GLY A 88 -10.27 4.79 -8.03
N THR A 89 -10.71 5.50 -7.00
CA THR A 89 -10.09 6.73 -6.51
C THR A 89 -10.07 6.69 -5.00
N SER A 90 -8.88 6.81 -4.41
CA SER A 90 -8.69 6.85 -2.95
C SER A 90 -8.06 8.18 -2.54
N SER A 91 -8.60 8.84 -1.52
CA SER A 91 -7.99 10.03 -0.91
C SER A 91 -7.32 9.70 0.44
N SER A 92 -8.00 8.94 1.28
CA SER A 92 -7.53 8.44 2.59
C SER A 92 -8.34 7.25 3.10
N GLU A 93 -9.51 7.01 2.49
CA GLU A 93 -10.38 5.88 2.69
C GLU A 93 -9.79 4.57 2.17
N ILE A 94 -10.34 3.47 2.68
CA ILE A 94 -10.02 2.12 2.22
C ILE A 94 -11.00 1.74 1.11
N ASP A 95 -10.46 1.50 -0.06
CA ASP A 95 -11.17 0.93 -1.19
C ASP A 95 -11.04 -0.60 -1.16
N LYS A 96 -12.15 -1.30 -1.42
CA LYS A 96 -12.21 -2.75 -1.36
C LYS A 96 -12.39 -3.33 -2.76
N VAL A 97 -11.40 -4.08 -3.22
CA VAL A 97 -11.47 -4.88 -4.44
C VAL A 97 -11.80 -6.31 -4.05
N THR A 98 -12.96 -6.79 -4.49
CA THR A 98 -13.36 -8.20 -4.34
C THR A 98 -12.60 -9.04 -5.36
N VAL A 99 -11.94 -10.07 -4.89
CA VAL A 99 -11.17 -11.05 -5.67
C VAL A 99 -11.92 -12.38 -5.66
N THR A 100 -12.38 -12.81 -6.83
CA THR A 100 -13.22 -14.01 -6.96
C THR A 100 -12.59 -15.01 -7.92
N VAL A 101 -12.61 -16.29 -7.54
CA VAL A 101 -12.09 -17.42 -8.31
C VAL A 101 -13.23 -18.18 -8.99
N ASP A 102 -13.02 -18.62 -10.22
CA ASP A 102 -13.84 -19.59 -10.94
C ASP A 102 -13.01 -20.81 -11.34
N ILE A 103 -13.30 -21.97 -10.73
CA ILE A 103 -12.58 -23.23 -10.97
C ILE A 103 -13.21 -24.09 -12.08
N SER A 104 -14.24 -23.58 -12.76
CA SER A 104 -15.00 -24.36 -13.76
C SER A 104 -14.10 -24.92 -14.87
N GLY A 105 -14.00 -26.25 -14.96
CA GLY A 105 -13.20 -26.93 -15.98
C GLY A 105 -11.69 -26.95 -15.71
N MET A 106 -11.25 -26.52 -14.53
CA MET A 106 -9.87 -26.68 -14.07
C MET A 106 -9.68 -28.08 -13.45
N SER A 107 -8.46 -28.61 -13.55
CA SER A 107 -8.09 -29.89 -12.96
C SER A 107 -7.31 -29.68 -11.67
N THR A 108 -7.08 -30.75 -10.91
CA THR A 108 -6.15 -30.77 -9.78
C THR A 108 -4.80 -30.17 -10.19
N GLY A 109 -4.26 -29.27 -9.37
CA GLY A 109 -3.00 -28.58 -9.61
C GLY A 109 -2.87 -27.26 -8.88
N ASP A 110 -1.67 -26.68 -8.95
CA ASP A 110 -1.37 -25.36 -8.41
C ASP A 110 -1.38 -24.32 -9.53
N TYR A 111 -2.09 -23.22 -9.29
CA TYR A 111 -2.29 -22.12 -10.21
C TYR A 111 -1.83 -20.82 -9.54
N SER A 112 -0.97 -20.07 -10.20
CA SER A 112 -0.49 -18.78 -9.69
C SER A 112 -0.87 -17.65 -10.65
N ALA A 113 -1.23 -16.51 -10.08
CA ALA A 113 -1.52 -15.27 -10.79
C ALA A 113 -0.86 -14.09 -10.07
N THR A 114 -0.79 -12.95 -10.74
CA THR A 114 -0.35 -11.69 -10.12
C THR A 114 -1.37 -10.60 -10.40
N ILE A 115 -1.86 -9.96 -9.34
CA ILE A 115 -2.61 -8.72 -9.42
C ILE A 115 -1.60 -7.58 -9.46
N THR A 116 -1.66 -6.73 -10.49
CA THR A 116 -0.85 -5.52 -10.60
C THR A 116 -1.69 -4.31 -10.26
N ILE A 117 -1.29 -3.56 -9.24
CA ILE A 117 -1.89 -2.29 -8.85
C ILE A 117 -1.07 -1.16 -9.49
N THR A 118 -1.74 -0.31 -10.25
CA THR A 118 -1.15 0.88 -10.87
C THR A 118 -1.86 2.13 -10.37
N ALA A 119 -1.13 3.23 -10.27
CA ALA A 119 -1.73 4.53 -10.01
C ALA A 119 -1.00 5.65 -10.76
N GLU A 120 -1.75 6.66 -11.20
CA GLU A 120 -1.19 7.79 -11.94
C GLU A 120 -0.39 8.73 -11.04
N LYS A 121 0.80 9.14 -11.50
CA LYS A 121 1.65 10.12 -10.79
C LYS A 121 2.06 9.70 -9.37
N VAL A 122 1.99 8.41 -9.08
CA VAL A 122 2.41 7.81 -7.80
C VAL A 122 3.82 7.23 -7.94
N PRO A 123 4.80 7.61 -7.10
CA PRO A 123 6.19 7.14 -7.24
C PRO A 123 6.39 5.62 -7.04
N ASN A 124 5.57 4.95 -6.22
CA ASN A 124 5.68 3.52 -5.96
C ASN A 124 4.82 2.66 -6.91
N THR A 125 4.41 3.18 -8.07
CA THR A 125 3.69 2.39 -9.08
C THR A 125 4.67 1.66 -10.02
N PRO A 126 4.39 0.41 -10.46
CA PRO A 126 3.34 -0.48 -10.00
C PRO A 126 3.67 -1.21 -8.68
N GLN A 127 2.64 -1.71 -8.00
CA GLN A 127 2.75 -2.69 -6.92
C GLN A 127 2.13 -4.02 -7.38
N THR A 128 2.56 -5.14 -6.79
CA THR A 128 2.11 -6.49 -7.18
C THR A 128 1.66 -7.31 -5.98
N VAL A 129 0.55 -8.04 -6.14
CA VAL A 129 0.01 -8.97 -5.15
C VAL A 129 -0.04 -10.38 -5.78
N PRO A 130 0.81 -11.33 -5.35
CA PRO A 130 0.70 -12.71 -5.78
C PRO A 130 -0.60 -13.34 -5.30
N VAL A 131 -1.16 -14.23 -6.13
CA VAL A 131 -2.35 -15.02 -5.83
C VAL A 131 -2.06 -16.47 -6.15
N ASP A 132 -2.23 -17.35 -5.17
CA ASP A 132 -2.10 -18.79 -5.34
C ASP A 132 -3.46 -19.48 -5.19
N LEU A 133 -3.74 -20.45 -6.04
CA LEU A 133 -4.90 -21.34 -5.98
C LEU A 133 -4.39 -22.78 -6.03
N SER A 134 -4.71 -23.56 -5.01
CA SER A 134 -4.46 -25.01 -5.01
C SER A 134 -5.78 -25.76 -5.19
N ILE A 135 -5.84 -26.60 -6.21
CA ILE A 135 -6.96 -27.51 -6.48
C ILE A 135 -6.49 -28.93 -6.15
N GLY A 136 -7.12 -29.55 -5.17
CA GLY A 136 -6.83 -30.91 -4.69
C GLY A 136 -7.89 -31.95 -5.01
#